data_AF-A0A7S3UPT0-F1
#
_entry.id   AF-A0A7S3UPT0-F1
#
_cell.length_a   1.000
_cell.length_b   1.000
_cell.length_c   1.000
_cell.angle_alpha   90.00
_cell.angle_beta   90.00
_cell.angle_gamma   90.00
#
_symmetry.space_group_name_H-M   'P 1'
#
loop_
_entity.id
_entity.type
_entity.pdbx_description
1 polymer ?
#
loop_
_entity_poly.entity_id
_entity_poly.type
_entity_poly.pdbx_seq_one_letter_code
_entity_poly.pdbx_strand_id
1 'polypeptide(L)'
;NILERRWMEREIELLEEFKEPLIMASSNDPFYVVKDEIQAKLEYAKVKHARFQDLLENTNTATNNEFREIRKALLKEVSKAERDLSSLNMTIQAVENNREQFSHIDDNELLDRKGFVRETQQILKRITDDIKSDKVRKKMERDERQRLAAA
;
A
#
# COMPACT_ATOMS: atom_id res chain seq x y z
N ASN A 1 20.03 5.41 10.91
CA ASN A 1 21.28 5.77 10.21
C ASN A 1 20.98 6.93 9.24
N ILE A 2 21.82 7.98 9.12
CA ILE A 2 21.55 9.12 8.20
C ILE A 2 21.50 8.66 6.74
N LEU A 3 22.28 7.63 6.41
CA LEU A 3 22.32 7.04 5.08
C LEU A 3 21.03 6.31 4.72
N GLU A 4 20.44 5.56 5.66
CA GLU A 4 19.14 4.89 5.44
C GLU A 4 17.99 5.89 5.26
N ARG A 5 18.00 6.99 6.02
CA ARG A 5 16.99 8.05 5.87
C ARG A 5 17.06 8.71 4.49
N ARG A 6 18.26 9.05 4.02
CA ARG A 6 18.45 9.60 2.67
C ARG A 6 18.09 8.61 1.56
N TRP A 7 18.31 7.32 1.79
CA TRP A 7 17.93 6.28 0.84
C TRP A 7 16.41 6.16 0.74
N MET A 8 15.69 6.11 1.88
CA MET A 8 14.23 6.08 1.90
C MET A 8 13.60 7.37 1.37
N GLU A 9 14.16 8.53 1.69
CA GLU A 9 13.68 9.83 1.16
C GLU A 9 13.79 9.89 -0.36
N ARG A 10 14.92 9.42 -0.91
CA ARG A 10 15.14 9.38 -2.37
C ARG A 10 14.26 8.34 -3.06
N GLU A 11 13.99 7.21 -2.41
CA GLU A 11 13.07 6.20 -2.93
C GLU A 11 11.61 6.68 -2.88
N ILE A 12 11.23 7.44 -1.86
CA ILE A 12 9.92 8.13 -1.80
C ILE A 12 9.81 9.19 -2.90
N GLU A 13 10.84 10.00 -3.13
CA GLU A 13 10.88 10.98 -4.23
C GLU A 13 10.78 10.29 -5.60
N LEU A 14 11.56 9.23 -5.82
CA LEU A 14 11.50 8.45 -7.06
C LEU A 14 10.11 7.86 -7.28
N LEU A 15 9.48 7.31 -6.24
CA LEU A 15 8.12 6.78 -6.33
C LEU A 15 7.04 7.86 -6.50
N GLU A 16 7.28 9.08 -6.02
CA GLU A 16 6.41 10.24 -6.28
C GLU A 16 6.59 10.81 -7.69
N GLU A 17 7.79 10.68 -8.27
CA GLU A 17 8.14 11.04 -9.64
C GLU A 17 7.61 9.99 -10.65
N PHE A 18 7.57 8.71 -10.28
CA PHE A 18 6.94 7.60 -11.01
C PHE A 18 5.39 7.58 -10.91
N LYS A 19 4.76 8.72 -10.60
CA LYS A 19 3.29 8.90 -10.66
C LYS A 19 2.71 8.83 -12.08
N GLU A 20 3.55 8.84 -13.12
CA GLU A 20 3.10 8.54 -14.46
C GLU A 20 2.84 7.03 -14.62
N PRO A 21 1.73 6.62 -15.26
CA PRO A 21 1.46 5.22 -15.48
C PRO A 21 2.59 4.63 -16.32
N LEU A 22 3.43 3.80 -15.69
CA LEU A 22 4.38 2.94 -16.34
C LEU A 22 3.59 1.95 -17.21
N ILE A 23 3.29 2.34 -18.44
CA ILE A 23 2.90 1.41 -19.49
C ILE A 23 4.19 0.68 -19.91
N MET A 24 4.73 -0.17 -19.04
CA MET A 24 5.64 -1.22 -19.49
C MET A 24 4.77 -2.38 -20.00
N ALA A 25 4.26 -2.20 -21.21
CA ALA A 25 3.61 -3.27 -21.95
C ALA A 25 4.67 -4.28 -22.39
N SER A 26 4.92 -5.30 -21.58
CA SER A 26 5.58 -6.53 -22.03
C SER A 26 4.68 -7.77 -21.95
N SER A 27 3.38 -7.61 -21.67
CA SER A 27 2.38 -8.65 -21.94
C SER A 27 1.13 -8.03 -22.56
N ASN A 28 0.56 -8.70 -23.56
CA ASN A 28 -0.70 -8.29 -24.20
C ASN A 28 -1.94 -8.51 -23.29
N ASP A 29 -1.75 -9.05 -22.08
CA ASP A 29 -2.85 -9.33 -21.16
C ASP A 29 -3.04 -8.17 -20.17
N PRO A 30 -4.21 -7.50 -20.18
CA PRO A 30 -4.54 -6.41 -19.25
C PRO A 30 -4.34 -6.75 -17.77
N PHE A 31 -4.43 -8.03 -17.38
CA PHE A 31 -4.17 -8.47 -16.02
C PHE A 31 -2.80 -8.02 -15.51
N TYR A 32 -1.75 -8.21 -16.31
CA TYR A 32 -0.38 -7.94 -15.87
C TYR A 32 -0.09 -6.44 -15.77
N VAL A 33 -0.67 -5.63 -16.66
CA VAL A 33 -0.60 -4.16 -16.56
C VAL A 33 -1.18 -3.69 -15.23
N VAL A 34 -2.38 -4.17 -14.87
CA VAL A 34 -3.03 -3.81 -13.61
C VAL A 34 -2.28 -4.39 -12.41
N LYS A 35 -1.77 -5.63 -12.51
CA LYS A 35 -0.94 -6.25 -11.48
C LYS A 35 0.30 -5.41 -11.18
N ASP A 36 1.02 -4.96 -12.20
CA ASP A 36 2.25 -4.18 -12.03
C ASP A 36 1.94 -2.80 -11.44
N GLU A 37 0.85 -2.15 -11.84
CA GLU A 37 0.37 -0.93 -11.18
C GLU A 37 0.04 -1.13 -9.70
N ILE A 38 -0.64 -2.23 -9.35
CA ILE A 38 -0.97 -2.56 -7.97
C ILE A 38 0.32 -2.86 -7.18
N GLN A 39 1.28 -3.56 -7.77
CA GLN A 39 2.58 -3.83 -7.15
C GLN A 39 3.33 -2.53 -6.86
N ALA A 40 3.39 -1.59 -7.81
CA ALA A 40 4.01 -0.29 -7.59
C ALA A 40 3.34 0.49 -6.44
N LYS A 41 1.99 0.52 -6.40
CA LYS A 41 1.22 1.13 -5.30
C LYS A 41 1.49 0.44 -3.96
N LEU A 42 1.63 -0.89 -3.97
CA LEU A 42 1.91 -1.68 -2.78
C LEU A 42 3.31 -1.39 -2.21
N GLU A 43 4.34 -1.36 -3.05
CA GLU A 43 5.70 -1.01 -2.61
C GLU A 43 5.76 0.42 -2.05
N TYR A 44 5.10 1.36 -2.72
CA TYR A 44 4.97 2.73 -2.21
C TYR A 44 4.27 2.78 -0.84
N ALA A 45 3.20 2.00 -0.65
CA ALA A 45 2.52 1.90 0.63
C ALA A 45 3.41 1.28 1.72
N LYS A 46 4.22 0.26 1.39
CA LYS A 46 5.19 -0.35 2.33
C LYS A 46 6.25 0.66 2.78
N VAL A 47 6.82 1.43 1.87
CA VAL A 47 7.82 2.46 2.19
C VAL A 47 7.21 3.55 3.08
N LYS A 48 6.03 4.07 2.74
CA LYS A 48 5.33 5.04 3.62
C LYS A 48 4.94 4.43 4.96
N HIS A 49 4.60 3.15 5.01
CA HIS A 49 4.29 2.45 6.26
C HIS A 49 5.52 2.35 7.17
N ALA A 50 6.70 2.02 6.63
CA ALA A 50 7.95 2.02 7.39
C ALA A 50 8.26 3.41 7.97
N ARG A 51 8.11 4.48 7.17
CA ARG A 51 8.30 5.85 7.65
C ARG A 51 7.25 6.26 8.69
N PHE A 52 6.00 5.84 8.53
CA PHE A 52 4.94 6.04 9.52
C PHE A 52 5.31 5.38 10.86
N GLN A 53 5.81 4.14 10.84
CA GLN A 53 6.24 3.42 12.04
C GLN A 53 7.43 4.12 12.73
N ASP A 54 8.43 4.57 11.97
CA ASP A 54 9.56 5.35 12.50
C ASP A 54 9.09 6.63 13.21
N LEU A 55 8.22 7.41 12.57
CA LEU A 55 7.68 8.63 13.16
C LEU A 55 6.82 8.36 14.40
N LEU A 56 6.02 7.29 14.38
CA LEU A 56 5.20 6.87 15.52
C LEU A 56 6.05 6.58 16.77
N GLU A 57 7.20 5.92 16.59
CA GLU A 57 8.05 5.48 17.69
C GLU A 57 8.99 6.59 18.17
N ASN A 58 9.50 7.41 17.25
CA ASN A 58 10.61 8.33 17.51
C ASN A 58 10.22 9.80 17.64
N THR A 59 8.94 10.16 17.46
CA THR A 59 8.51 11.56 17.51
C THR A 59 7.27 11.80 18.39
N ASN A 60 6.95 13.07 18.65
CA ASN A 60 5.68 13.48 19.23
C ASN A 60 4.64 13.67 18.10
N THR A 61 3.68 12.75 18.03
CA THR A 61 2.68 12.66 16.97
C THR A 61 1.68 13.82 16.95
N ALA A 62 1.54 14.56 18.06
CA ALA A 62 0.64 15.71 18.16
C ALA A 62 1.24 16.99 17.53
N THR A 63 2.57 17.11 17.52
CA THR A 63 3.30 18.28 17.00
C THR A 63 4.00 18.02 15.67
N ASN A 64 4.28 16.76 15.34
CA ASN A 64 4.94 16.39 14.10
C ASN A 64 3.96 16.44 12.91
N ASN A 65 4.16 17.40 12.00
CA ASN A 65 3.30 17.56 10.82
C ASN A 65 3.47 16.41 9.81
N GLU A 66 4.69 15.94 9.62
CA GLU A 66 5.01 14.83 8.71
C GLU A 66 4.24 13.55 9.10
N PHE A 67 4.14 13.24 10.40
CA PHE A 67 3.36 12.10 10.89
C PHE A 67 1.89 12.19 10.48
N ARG A 68 1.27 13.38 10.59
CA ARG A 68 -0.14 13.57 10.21
C ARG A 68 -0.35 13.41 8.71
N GLU A 69 0.53 14.02 7.91
CA GLU A 69 0.46 13.93 6.45
C GLU A 69 0.70 12.50 5.96
N ILE A 70 1.73 11.82 6.49
CA ILE A 70 2.05 10.46 6.05
C ILE A 70 0.96 9.46 6.44
N ARG A 71 0.37 9.59 7.64
CA ARG A 71 -0.74 8.74 8.09
C ARG A 71 -1.96 8.92 7.19
N LYS A 72 -2.30 10.17 6.84
CA LYS A 72 -3.42 10.49 5.95
C LYS A 72 -3.17 9.96 4.53
N ALA A 73 -1.98 10.19 3.98
CA ALA A 73 -1.59 9.72 2.66
C ALA A 73 -1.61 8.18 2.59
N LEU A 74 -1.04 7.50 3.59
CA LEU A 74 -0.99 6.05 3.65
C LEU A 74 -2.40 5.41 3.69
N LEU A 75 -3.32 5.94 4.51
CA LEU A 75 -4.71 5.48 4.52
C LEU A 75 -5.38 5.63 3.15
N LYS A 76 -5.14 6.76 2.47
CA LYS A 76 -5.68 7.02 1.14
C LYS A 76 -5.16 6.01 0.12
N GLU A 77 -3.86 5.76 0.10
CA GLU A 77 -3.26 4.86 -0.90
C GLU A 77 -3.55 3.40 -0.65
N VAL A 78 -3.61 2.95 0.61
CA VAL A 78 -4.08 1.60 0.92
C VAL A 78 -5.52 1.41 0.45
N SER A 79 -6.42 2.36 0.73
CA SER A 79 -7.80 2.28 0.25
C SER A 79 -7.92 2.33 -1.29
N LYS A 80 -7.00 3.01 -1.98
CA LYS A 80 -6.95 2.99 -3.46
C LYS A 80 -6.53 1.62 -3.97
N ALA A 81 -5.44 1.07 -3.42
CA ALA A 81 -4.94 -0.25 -3.77
C ALA A 81 -5.98 -1.35 -3.48
N GLU A 82 -6.71 -1.27 -2.37
CA GLU A 82 -7.80 -2.20 -2.04
C GLU A 82 -8.93 -2.20 -3.09
N ARG A 83 -9.31 -1.02 -3.61
CA ARG A 83 -10.31 -0.91 -4.68
C ARG A 83 -9.82 -1.50 -5.98
N ASP A 84 -8.60 -1.13 -6.39
CA ASP A 84 -7.98 -1.63 -7.63
C ASP A 84 -7.85 -3.17 -7.57
N LEU A 85 -7.44 -3.70 -6.41
CA LEU A 85 -7.34 -5.15 -6.16
C LEU A 85 -8.71 -5.85 -6.19
N SER A 86 -9.75 -5.22 -5.64
CA SER A 86 -11.11 -5.77 -5.70
C SER A 86 -11.62 -5.86 -7.13
N SER A 87 -11.37 -4.84 -7.96
CA SER A 87 -11.71 -4.87 -9.37
C SER A 87 -10.98 -5.99 -10.11
N LEU A 88 -9.66 -6.14 -9.85
CA LEU A 88 -8.88 -7.23 -10.43
C LEU A 88 -9.41 -8.62 -10.01
N ASN A 89 -9.78 -8.78 -8.74
CA ASN A 89 -10.35 -10.02 -8.23
C ASN A 89 -11.70 -10.37 -8.90
N MET A 90 -12.55 -9.38 -9.17
CA MET A 90 -13.80 -9.59 -9.91
C MET A 90 -13.53 -10.09 -11.34
N THR A 91 -12.51 -9.55 -12.01
CA THR A 91 -12.10 -10.03 -13.34
C THR A 91 -11.59 -11.48 -13.29
N ILE A 92 -10.80 -11.84 -12.27
CA ILE A 92 -10.35 -13.22 -12.06
C ILE A 92 -11.54 -14.17 -11.85
N GLN A 93 -12.53 -13.78 -11.05
CA GLN A 93 -13.75 -14.57 -10.84
C GLN A 93 -14.55 -14.73 -12.13
N ALA A 94 -14.60 -13.71 -12.99
CA ALA A 94 -15.25 -13.82 -14.29
C ALA A 94 -14.54 -14.83 -15.21
N VAL A 95 -13.20 -14.84 -15.22
CA VAL A 95 -12.39 -15.84 -15.93
C VAL A 95 -12.68 -17.24 -15.38
N GLU A 96 -12.64 -17.41 -14.06
CA GLU A 96 -12.90 -18.68 -13.38
C GLU A 96 -14.29 -19.25 -13.69
N ASN A 97 -15.31 -18.39 -13.74
CA ASN A 97 -16.69 -18.79 -14.03
C ASN A 97 -16.95 -19.08 -15.52
N ASN A 98 -16.08 -18.65 -16.44
CA ASN A 98 -16.30 -18.75 -17.89
C ASN A 98 -15.09 -19.38 -18.61
N ARG A 99 -14.54 -20.47 -18.08
CA ARG A 99 -13.28 -21.08 -18.57
C ARG A 99 -13.24 -21.38 -20.07
N GLU A 100 -14.37 -21.74 -20.68
CA GLU A 100 -14.45 -22.00 -22.13
C GLU A 100 -14.11 -20.77 -22.98
N GLN A 101 -14.48 -19.56 -22.54
CA GLN A 101 -14.18 -18.30 -23.23
C GLN A 101 -12.74 -17.82 -22.99
N PHE A 102 -12.10 -18.30 -21.92
CA PHE A 102 -10.76 -17.93 -21.50
C PHE A 102 -9.80 -19.13 -21.53
N SER A 103 -9.91 -19.99 -22.55
CA SER A 103 -9.13 -21.22 -22.68
C SER A 103 -7.62 -21.02 -22.81
N HIS A 104 -7.17 -19.80 -23.11
CA HIS A 104 -5.77 -19.39 -23.13
C HIS A 104 -5.18 -19.13 -21.73
N ILE A 105 -6.03 -19.04 -20.70
CA ILE A 105 -5.64 -18.92 -19.29
C ILE A 105 -5.78 -20.30 -18.66
N ASP A 106 -4.65 -20.98 -18.47
CA ASP A 106 -4.63 -22.30 -17.84
C ASP A 106 -4.83 -22.23 -16.31
N ASP A 107 -4.93 -23.40 -15.68
CA ASP A 107 -5.18 -23.50 -14.24
C ASP A 107 -4.03 -22.99 -13.38
N ASN A 108 -2.79 -23.10 -13.85
CA ASN A 108 -1.62 -22.60 -13.12
C ASN A 108 -1.60 -21.08 -13.16
N GLU A 109 -1.82 -20.49 -14.34
CA GLU A 109 -1.95 -19.04 -14.50
C GLU A 109 -3.09 -18.50 -13.63
N LEU A 110 -4.28 -19.14 -13.66
CA LEU A 110 -5.39 -18.71 -12.81
C LEU A 110 -5.06 -18.80 -11.31
N LEU A 111 -4.35 -19.85 -10.89
CA LEU A 111 -3.90 -20.04 -9.52
C LEU A 111 -2.93 -18.93 -9.10
N ASP A 112 -1.98 -18.57 -9.95
CA ASP A 112 -1.00 -17.51 -9.70
C ASP A 112 -1.69 -16.14 -9.58
N ARG A 113 -2.66 -15.84 -10.45
CA ARG A 113 -3.48 -14.62 -10.36
C ARG A 113 -4.23 -14.53 -9.02
N LYS A 114 -4.84 -15.63 -8.59
CA LYS A 114 -5.54 -15.71 -7.28
C LYS A 114 -4.56 -15.59 -6.11
N GLY A 115 -3.37 -16.19 -6.24
CA GLY A 115 -2.28 -16.09 -5.27
C GLY A 115 -1.85 -14.65 -5.05
N PHE A 116 -1.59 -13.93 -6.15
CA PHE A 116 -1.25 -12.51 -6.11
C PHE A 116 -2.30 -11.67 -5.39
N VAL A 117 -3.59 -11.86 -5.70
CA VAL A 117 -4.67 -11.13 -5.04
C VAL A 117 -4.71 -11.41 -3.55
N ARG A 118 -4.65 -12.68 -3.16
CA ARG A 118 -4.71 -13.09 -1.76
C ARG A 118 -3.55 -12.51 -0.95
N GLU A 119 -2.33 -12.59 -1.47
CA GLU A 119 -1.14 -12.07 -0.80
C GLU A 119 -1.22 -10.54 -0.64
N THR A 120 -1.54 -9.84 -1.73
CA THR A 120 -1.66 -8.37 -1.71
C THR A 120 -2.73 -7.91 -0.73
N GLN A 121 -3.88 -8.59 -0.70
CA GLN A 121 -4.97 -8.29 0.24
C GLN A 121 -4.53 -8.45 1.70
N GLN A 122 -3.74 -9.49 2.01
CA GLN A 122 -3.20 -9.69 3.36
C GLN A 122 -2.24 -8.59 3.76
N ILE A 123 -1.37 -8.14 2.85
CA ILE A 123 -0.42 -7.05 3.13
C ILE A 123 -1.16 -5.74 3.38
N LEU A 124 -2.08 -5.36 2.49
CA LEU A 124 -2.89 -4.13 2.64
C LEU A 124 -3.69 -4.16 3.95
N LYS A 125 -4.28 -5.31 4.30
CA LYS A 125 -4.99 -5.49 5.56
C LYS A 125 -4.08 -5.28 6.77
N ARG A 126 -2.87 -5.85 6.78
CA ARG A 126 -1.90 -5.66 7.88
C ARG A 126 -1.54 -4.20 8.05
N ILE A 127 -1.24 -3.49 6.96
CA ILE A 127 -0.94 -2.05 7.01
C ILE A 127 -2.13 -1.26 7.59
N THR A 128 -3.35 -1.54 7.13
CA THR A 128 -4.57 -0.91 7.67
C THR A 128 -4.75 -1.18 9.16
N ASP A 129 -4.59 -2.44 9.58
CA ASP A 129 -4.76 -2.86 10.97
C ASP A 129 -3.69 -2.20 11.87
N ASP A 130 -2.44 -2.10 11.40
CA ASP A 130 -1.35 -1.42 12.12
C ASP A 130 -1.64 0.07 12.34
N ILE A 131 -2.07 0.80 11.30
CA ILE A 131 -2.41 2.23 11.38
C ILE A 131 -3.59 2.48 12.33
N LYS A 132 -4.55 1.56 12.36
CA LYS A 132 -5.75 1.63 13.20
C LYS A 132 -5.59 0.98 14.58
N SER A 133 -4.42 0.44 14.88
CA SER A 133 -4.20 -0.30 16.11
C SER A 133 -4.33 0.57 17.35
N ASP A 134 -4.68 -0.07 18.47
CA ASP A 134 -4.72 0.58 19.77
C ASP A 134 -3.37 1.18 20.19
N LYS A 135 -2.24 0.62 19.72
CA LYS A 135 -0.89 1.16 19.95
C LYS A 135 -0.80 2.58 19.38
N VAL A 136 -1.20 2.77 18.12
CA VAL A 136 -1.18 4.08 17.45
C VAL A 136 -2.09 5.05 18.19
N ARG A 137 -3.33 4.64 18.45
CA ARG A 137 -4.34 5.47 19.13
C ARG A 137 -3.84 5.96 20.49
N LYS A 138 -3.34 5.05 21.34
CA LYS A 138 -2.83 5.39 22.67
C LYS A 138 -1.61 6.30 22.62
N LYS A 139 -0.69 6.11 21.66
CA LYS A 139 0.47 7.01 21.45
C LYS A 139 -0.01 8.43 21.14
N MET A 140 -0.94 8.55 20.20
CA MET A 140 -1.50 9.85 19.80
C MET A 140 -2.22 10.55 20.95
N GLU A 141 -3.06 9.83 21.70
CA GLU A 141 -3.75 10.39 22.87
C GLU A 141 -2.76 10.87 23.94
N ARG A 142 -1.69 10.11 24.19
CA ARG A 142 -0.66 10.49 25.15
C ARG A 142 0.09 11.74 24.72
N ASP A 143 0.53 11.78 23.47
CA ASP A 143 1.28 12.92 22.93
C ASP A 143 0.43 14.20 22.91
N GLU A 144 -0.87 14.07 22.60
CA GLU A 144 -1.80 15.20 22.62
C GLU A 144 -2.03 15.73 24.03
N ARG A 145 -2.18 14.83 25.03
CA ARG A 145 -2.26 15.25 26.44
C ARG A 145 -1.01 16.00 26.89
N GLN A 146 0.18 15.53 26.48
CA GLN A 146 1.44 16.20 26.77
C GLN A 146 1.51 17.58 26.13
N ARG A 147 1.05 17.71 24.87
CA ARG A 147 0.99 18.99 24.15
C ARG A 147 0.07 19.99 24.87
N LEU A 148 -1.11 19.55 25.31
CA LEU A 148 -2.08 20.39 26.01
C LEU A 148 -1.62 20.79 27.42
N ALA A 149 -0.90 19.91 28.12
CA ALA A 149 -0.36 20.23 29.45
C ALA A 149 0.85 21.17 29.41
N ALA A 150 1.49 21.30 28.25
CA ALA A 150 2.63 22.20 28.02
C ALA A 150 2.23 23.55 27.37
N ALA A 151 0.94 23.76 27.11
CA ALA A 151 0.36 24.98 26.54
C ALA A 151 -0.24 25.86 27.64
#